data_AF-A0A962MMI6-F1
#
_entry.id   AF-A0A962MMI6-F1
#
_cell.length_a   1.000
_cell.length_b   1.000
_cell.length_c   1.000
_cell.angle_alpha   90.00
_cell.angle_beta   90.00
_cell.angle_gamma   90.00
#
_symmetry.space_group_name_H-M   'P 1'
#
loop_
_entity.id
_entity.type
_entity.pdbx_description
1 polymer ?
#
loop_
_entity_poly.entity_id
_entity_poly.type
_entity_poly.pdbx_seq_one_letter_code
_entity_poly.pdbx_strand_id
1 'polypeptide(L)'
;RGGFGVNYRVRLRRGTARASFVMDHGRFGPLGMQGGDDGGVNKVSIRQSGQSFIPPHLSKAQDITISEGDAVSVSTPGGGGYGNPLERDPLLVQRDVQRGYYSPAQATERFGVVFQPDGTPDLAATARLRAAQQTALS
;
A
#
# COMPACT_ATOMS: atom_id res chain seq x y z
N ARG A 1 -6.54 8.39 5.28
CA ARG A 1 -5.60 7.47 4.59
C ARG A 1 -4.29 8.19 4.32
N GLY A 2 -3.16 7.49 4.35
CA GLY A 2 -1.90 8.04 3.88
C GLY A 2 -1.77 8.04 2.35
N GLY A 3 -0.63 8.56 1.88
CA GLY A 3 -0.25 8.50 0.47
C GLY A 3 0.17 7.09 0.03
N PHE A 4 -0.06 6.76 -1.24
CA PHE A 4 0.40 5.49 -1.79
C PHE A 4 1.90 5.54 -2.08
N GLY A 5 2.57 4.41 -1.83
CA GLY A 5 3.89 4.16 -2.38
C GLY A 5 3.83 3.85 -3.88
N VAL A 6 5.00 3.58 -4.45
CA VAL A 6 5.18 3.26 -5.86
C VAL A 6 5.75 1.86 -5.99
N ASN A 7 5.22 1.10 -6.94
CA ASN A 7 5.80 -0.15 -7.39
C ASN A 7 6.60 0.11 -8.66
N TYR A 8 7.89 -0.17 -8.64
CA TYR A 8 8.74 -0.06 -9.83
C TYR A 8 9.68 -1.25 -9.95
N ARG A 9 10.09 -1.52 -11.19
CA ARG A 9 11.05 -2.57 -11.53
C ARG A 9 12.12 -2.01 -12.45
N VAL A 10 13.37 -2.20 -12.07
CA VAL A 10 14.53 -1.86 -12.90
C VAL A 10 15.13 -3.16 -13.40
N ARG A 11 15.24 -3.32 -14.72
CA ARG A 11 15.88 -4.47 -15.36
C ARG A 11 17.14 -4.03 -16.10
N LEU A 12 18.26 -4.72 -15.87
CA LEU A 12 19.48 -4.44 -16.59
C LEU A 12 19.34 -4.94 -18.03
N ARG A 13 19.59 -4.05 -18.99
CA ARG A 13 19.42 -4.34 -20.42
C ARG A 13 20.70 -4.72 -21.14
N ARG A 14 21.86 -4.40 -20.59
CA ARG A 14 23.17 -4.70 -21.18
C ARG A 14 24.27 -4.63 -20.12
N GLY A 15 25.23 -5.55 -20.20
CA GLY A 15 26.44 -5.54 -19.37
C GLY A 15 26.21 -6.02 -17.94
N THR A 16 27.02 -5.51 -17.01
CA THR A 16 26.96 -5.83 -15.59
C THR A 16 26.88 -4.55 -14.75
N ALA A 17 26.24 -4.62 -13.59
CA ALA A 17 26.09 -3.53 -12.65
C ALA A 17 26.17 -4.02 -11.20
N ARG A 18 26.37 -3.09 -10.26
CA ARG A 18 26.16 -3.34 -8.82
C ARG A 18 24.96 -2.54 -8.36
N ALA A 19 24.04 -3.21 -7.67
CA ALA A 19 22.87 -2.58 -7.10
C ALA A 19 22.98 -2.51 -5.57
N SER A 20 22.62 -1.35 -5.04
CA SER A 20 22.54 -1.08 -3.61
C SER A 20 21.24 -0.37 -3.31
N PHE A 21 20.54 -0.84 -2.28
CA PHE A 21 19.26 -0.34 -1.81
C PHE A 21 19.41 0.05 -0.35
N VAL A 22 19.20 1.33 -0.08
CA VAL A 22 19.23 1.91 1.26
C VAL A 22 17.88 2.55 1.47
N MET A 23 16.97 1.81 2.07
CA MET A 23 15.58 2.21 2.30
C MET A 23 15.21 1.98 3.76
N ASP A 24 14.03 2.46 4.14
CA ASP A 24 13.46 2.23 5.46
C ASP A 24 12.09 1.56 5.36
N HIS A 25 11.49 1.25 6.51
CA HIS A 25 10.14 0.68 6.64
C HIS A 25 9.93 -0.75 6.12
N GLY A 26 10.94 -1.61 6.09
CA GLY A 26 10.78 -3.02 5.66
C GLY A 26 10.18 -3.95 6.70
N ARG A 27 10.16 -3.55 7.99
CA ARG A 27 9.52 -4.31 9.06
C ARG A 27 8.22 -3.65 9.55
N PHE A 28 8.26 -2.33 9.73
CA PHE A 28 7.13 -1.53 10.19
C PHE A 28 6.92 -0.36 9.25
N GLY A 29 5.67 -0.09 8.88
CA GLY A 29 5.32 1.01 8.00
C GLY A 29 5.45 2.37 8.68
N PRO A 30 5.33 3.47 7.93
CA PRO A 30 5.14 4.80 8.53
C PRO A 30 3.90 4.82 9.42
N LEU A 31 4.05 5.33 10.64
CA LEU A 31 3.00 5.27 11.66
C LEU A 31 1.76 6.09 11.27
N GLY A 32 0.58 5.54 11.56
CA GLY A 32 -0.66 6.28 11.57
C GLY A 32 -0.79 7.15 12.82
N MET A 33 -1.69 8.14 12.79
CA MET A 33 -1.93 9.08 13.89
C MET A 33 -3.41 9.23 14.20
N GLN A 34 -3.73 9.44 15.49
CA GLN A 34 -5.09 9.68 15.99
C GLN A 34 -6.14 8.68 15.47
N GLY A 35 -5.84 7.38 15.58
CA GLY A 35 -6.74 6.32 15.11
C GLY A 35 -6.64 5.98 13.63
N GLY A 36 -5.69 6.60 12.90
CA GLY A 36 -5.35 6.17 11.55
C GLY A 36 -4.46 4.93 11.53
N ASP A 37 -4.64 4.10 10.51
CA ASP A 37 -3.81 2.89 10.31
C ASP A 37 -2.38 3.23 9.87
N ASP A 38 -1.44 2.36 10.21
CA ASP A 38 -0.07 2.41 9.71
C ASP A 38 -0.01 2.20 8.18
N GLY A 39 1.00 2.81 7.57
CA GLY A 39 1.29 2.67 6.15
C GLY A 39 1.80 1.26 5.79
N GLY A 40 1.73 0.93 4.50
CA GLY A 40 2.31 -0.31 4.00
C GLY A 40 3.85 -0.33 4.14
N VAL A 41 4.42 -1.50 4.38
CA VAL A 41 5.87 -1.71 4.46
C VAL A 41 6.53 -1.66 3.08
N ASN A 42 7.82 -1.30 3.09
CA ASN A 42 8.71 -1.50 1.96
C ASN A 42 8.85 -2.99 1.61
N LYS A 43 8.91 -3.31 0.31
CA LYS A 43 9.34 -4.64 -0.16
C LYS A 43 10.37 -4.51 -1.27
N VAL A 44 11.45 -5.27 -1.17
CA VAL A 44 12.46 -5.43 -2.24
C VAL A 44 12.53 -6.90 -2.63
N SER A 45 12.47 -7.18 -3.93
CA SER A 45 12.78 -8.51 -4.47
C SER A 45 13.72 -8.40 -5.66
N ILE A 46 14.64 -9.35 -5.74
CA ILE A 46 15.69 -9.37 -6.75
C ILE A 46 15.52 -10.65 -7.56
N ARG A 47 15.47 -10.50 -8.88
CA ARG A 47 15.59 -11.58 -9.84
C ARG A 47 17.02 -11.60 -10.36
N GLN A 48 17.76 -12.66 -10.03
CA GLN A 48 19.16 -12.85 -10.40
C GLN A 48 19.33 -14.26 -10.99
N SER A 49 19.91 -14.35 -12.18
CA SER A 49 20.17 -15.63 -12.87
C SER A 49 18.92 -16.52 -12.98
N GLY A 50 17.76 -15.89 -13.20
CA GLY A 50 16.47 -16.59 -13.31
C GLY A 50 15.78 -16.92 -11.99
N GLN A 51 16.45 -16.79 -10.85
CA GLN A 51 15.87 -17.03 -9.52
C GLN A 51 15.43 -15.72 -8.86
N SER A 52 14.40 -15.77 -8.01
CA SER A 52 13.93 -14.59 -7.26
C SER A 52 14.11 -14.79 -5.77
N PHE A 53 14.62 -13.78 -5.08
CA PHE A 53 14.79 -13.79 -3.63
C PHE A 53 14.48 -12.42 -3.01
N ILE A 54 14.24 -12.43 -1.70
CA ILE A 54 14.09 -11.24 -0.86
C ILE A 54 15.37 -11.14 -0.01
N PRO A 55 16.05 -9.99 0.03
CA PRO A 55 17.20 -9.80 0.90
C PRO A 55 16.85 -10.07 2.38
N PRO A 56 17.74 -10.70 3.17
CA PRO A 56 17.49 -10.93 4.61
C PRO A 56 17.22 -9.62 5.37
N HIS A 57 17.94 -8.56 5.01
CA HIS A 57 17.71 -7.21 5.48
C HIS A 57 16.71 -6.51 4.56
N LEU A 58 15.43 -6.58 4.95
CA LEU A 58 14.25 -6.18 4.15
C LEU A 58 14.29 -4.77 3.54
N SER A 59 15.17 -3.87 4.00
CA SER A 59 15.31 -2.50 3.48
C SER A 59 16.75 -2.09 3.12
N LYS A 60 17.73 -2.96 3.38
CA LYS A 60 19.16 -2.62 3.24
C LYS A 60 19.86 -3.79 2.57
N ALA A 61 20.26 -3.63 1.32
CA ALA A 61 21.03 -4.65 0.63
C ALA A 61 22.01 -3.95 -0.32
N GLN A 62 23.28 -4.32 -0.28
CA GLN A 62 24.33 -3.65 -1.01
C GLN A 62 25.14 -4.67 -1.82
N ASP A 63 25.89 -4.17 -2.79
CA ASP A 63 26.90 -4.94 -3.52
C ASP A 63 26.34 -6.14 -4.30
N ILE A 64 25.08 -6.03 -4.72
CA ILE A 64 24.40 -7.09 -5.45
C ILE A 64 24.82 -6.99 -6.91
N THR A 65 25.53 -8.01 -7.39
CA THR A 65 25.93 -8.08 -8.80
C THR A 65 24.70 -8.38 -9.66
N ILE A 66 24.45 -7.55 -10.67
CA ILE A 66 23.30 -7.68 -11.58
C ILE A 66 23.85 -7.82 -12.99
N SER A 67 23.39 -8.86 -13.70
CA SER A 67 23.75 -9.11 -15.10
C SER A 67 22.61 -8.77 -16.03
N GLU A 68 22.88 -8.76 -17.33
CA GLU A 68 21.85 -8.55 -18.35
C GLU A 68 20.65 -9.49 -18.14
N GLY A 69 19.44 -8.93 -18.13
CA GLY A 69 18.20 -9.68 -17.90
C GLY A 69 17.73 -9.73 -16.44
N ASP A 70 18.64 -9.57 -15.48
CA ASP A 70 18.31 -9.50 -14.06
C ASP A 70 17.54 -8.22 -13.72
N ALA A 71 16.76 -8.26 -12.65
CA ALA A 71 15.90 -7.15 -12.28
C ALA A 71 15.73 -7.00 -10.77
N VAL A 72 15.52 -5.76 -10.34
CA VAL A 72 15.13 -5.44 -8.96
C VAL A 72 13.76 -4.80 -8.97
N SER A 73 12.86 -5.36 -8.17
CA SER A 73 11.52 -4.84 -7.95
C SER A 73 11.44 -4.22 -6.56
N VAL A 74 10.87 -3.03 -6.48
CA VAL A 74 10.71 -2.29 -5.23
C VAL A 74 9.26 -1.84 -5.12
N SER A 75 8.70 -2.06 -3.93
CA SER A 75 7.48 -1.42 -3.44
C SER A 75 7.89 -0.45 -2.34
N THR A 76 7.81 0.85 -2.61
CA THR A 76 8.10 1.85 -1.57
C THR A 76 6.98 1.85 -0.53
N PRO A 77 7.25 2.21 0.74
CA PRO A 77 6.21 2.27 1.74
C PRO A 77 5.14 3.31 1.35
N GLY A 78 3.90 3.05 1.77
CA GLY A 78 2.85 4.07 1.79
C GLY A 78 2.90 4.85 3.09
N GLY A 79 2.38 6.08 3.12
CA GLY A 79 2.28 6.86 4.34
C GLY A 79 1.23 6.30 5.31
N GLY A 80 1.39 6.58 6.61
CA GLY A 80 0.38 6.32 7.62
C GLY A 80 -0.86 7.21 7.45
N GLY A 81 -2.00 6.72 7.93
CA GLY A 81 -3.26 7.46 7.96
C GLY A 81 -3.34 8.45 9.11
N TYR A 82 -4.32 9.35 9.03
CA TYR A 82 -4.71 10.24 10.13
C TYR A 82 -6.21 10.10 10.35
N GLY A 83 -6.63 10.00 11.62
CA GLY A 83 -8.03 9.89 12.00
C GLY A 83 -8.61 8.49 11.80
N ASN A 84 -9.75 8.23 12.45
CA ASN A 84 -10.48 6.97 12.28
C ASN A 84 -10.94 6.82 10.81
N PRO A 85 -10.63 5.71 10.11
CA PRO A 85 -11.11 5.45 8.76
C PRO A 85 -12.64 5.55 8.59
N LEU A 86 -13.41 5.21 9.63
CA LEU A 86 -14.87 5.27 9.63
C LEU A 86 -15.42 6.71 9.70
N GLU A 87 -14.59 7.71 9.99
CA GLU A 87 -14.99 9.12 10.00
C GLU A 87 -14.71 9.81 8.66
N ARG A 88 -14.02 9.14 7.73
CA ARG A 88 -13.69 9.72 6.43
C ARG A 88 -14.95 10.03 5.63
N ASP A 89 -15.01 11.21 5.02
CA ASP A 89 -16.11 11.61 4.13
C ASP A 89 -16.34 10.56 3.02
N PRO A 90 -17.57 10.00 2.91
CA PRO A 90 -17.93 9.04 1.87
C PRO A 90 -17.64 9.51 0.44
N LEU A 91 -17.74 10.82 0.15
CA LEU A 91 -17.46 11.37 -1.18
C LEU A 91 -15.95 11.34 -1.50
N LEU A 92 -15.09 11.54 -0.49
CA LEU A 92 -13.65 11.36 -0.66
C LEU A 92 -13.27 9.89 -0.88
N VAL A 93 -14.00 8.96 -0.24
CA VAL A 93 -13.83 7.52 -0.46
C VAL A 93 -14.28 7.13 -1.86
N GLN A 94 -15.43 7.64 -2.33
CA GLN A 94 -15.88 7.46 -3.72
C GLN A 94 -14.82 7.92 -4.72
N ARG A 95 -14.24 9.10 -4.51
CA ARG A 95 -13.17 9.62 -5.37
C ARG A 95 -11.96 8.68 -5.39
N ASP A 96 -11.60 8.08 -4.26
CA ASP A 96 -10.50 7.13 -4.20
C ASP A 96 -10.83 5.84 -4.99
N VAL A 97 -12.08 5.36 -4.93
CA VAL A 97 -12.57 4.23 -5.73
C VAL A 97 -12.55 4.55 -7.23
N GLN A 98 -13.05 5.72 -7.63
CA GLN A 98 -13.04 6.17 -9.03
C GLN A 98 -11.63 6.30 -9.61
N ARG A 99 -10.63 6.60 -8.75
CA ARG A 99 -9.21 6.63 -9.13
C ARG A 99 -8.55 5.25 -9.16
N GLY A 100 -9.29 4.19 -8.83
CA GLY A 100 -8.77 2.82 -8.78
C GLY A 100 -7.84 2.56 -7.60
N TYR A 101 -7.84 3.42 -6.57
CA TYR A 101 -7.02 3.22 -5.38
C TYR A 101 -7.55 2.12 -4.47
N TYR A 102 -8.87 1.92 -4.48
CA TYR A 102 -9.56 0.83 -3.80
C TYR A 102 -10.67 0.31 -4.70
N SER A 103 -10.97 -0.99 -4.60
CA SER A 103 -12.25 -1.51 -5.07
C SER A 103 -13.40 -1.05 -4.14
N PRO A 104 -14.67 -1.06 -4.60
CA PRO A 104 -15.82 -0.80 -3.72
C PRO A 104 -15.83 -1.69 -2.48
N ALA A 105 -15.46 -2.97 -2.62
CA ALA A 105 -15.37 -3.91 -1.51
C ALA A 105 -14.29 -3.50 -0.49
N GLN A 106 -13.07 -3.16 -0.95
CA GLN A 106 -12.00 -2.68 -0.09
C GLN A 106 -12.38 -1.37 0.62
N ALA A 107 -13.08 -0.48 -0.07
CA ALA A 107 -13.54 0.78 0.50
C ALA A 107 -14.65 0.57 1.55
N THR A 108 -15.53 -0.42 1.33
CA THR A 108 -16.55 -0.83 2.31
C THR A 108 -15.90 -1.38 3.57
N GLU A 109 -14.96 -2.31 3.42
CA GLU A 109 -14.25 -2.94 4.54
C GLU A 109 -13.47 -1.91 5.36
N ARG A 110 -12.71 -1.02 4.70
CA ARG A 110 -11.79 -0.09 5.37
C ARG A 110 -12.45 1.17 5.89
N PHE A 111 -13.41 1.73 5.16
CA PHE A 111 -14.00 3.05 5.49
C PHE A 111 -15.47 2.94 5.87
N GLY A 112 -16.06 1.75 5.86
CA GLY A 112 -17.49 1.54 6.14
C GLY A 112 -18.42 2.17 5.11
N VAL A 113 -17.93 2.51 3.91
CA VAL A 113 -18.73 3.18 2.86
C VAL A 113 -19.37 2.15 1.95
N VAL A 114 -20.70 2.12 1.95
CA VAL A 114 -21.50 1.25 1.07
C VAL A 114 -21.78 1.97 -0.24
N PHE A 115 -21.67 1.26 -1.36
CA PHE A 115 -21.84 1.81 -2.70
C PHE A 115 -23.10 1.27 -3.37
N GLN A 116 -23.79 2.15 -4.09
CA GLN A 116 -24.86 1.82 -5.02
C GLN A 116 -24.29 1.21 -6.33
N PRO A 117 -25.13 0.58 -7.16
CA PRO A 117 -24.70 0.02 -8.45
C PRO A 117 -24.05 1.03 -9.40
N ASP A 118 -24.41 2.31 -9.30
CA ASP A 118 -23.84 3.41 -10.08
C ASP A 118 -22.49 3.93 -9.53
N GLY A 119 -22.01 3.36 -8.42
CA GLY A 119 -20.77 3.74 -7.76
C GLY A 119 -20.87 4.98 -6.87
N THR A 120 -22.07 5.50 -6.59
CA THR A 120 -22.28 6.56 -5.59
C THR A 120 -22.43 5.97 -4.17
N PRO A 121 -22.02 6.70 -3.11
CA PRO A 121 -22.23 6.23 -1.75
C PRO A 121 -23.71 6.15 -1.38
N ASP A 122 -24.15 5.04 -0.81
CA ASP A 122 -25.41 4.95 -0.07
C ASP A 122 -25.16 5.47 1.35
N LEU A 123 -25.55 6.72 1.62
CA LEU A 123 -25.30 7.38 2.89
C LEU A 123 -26.03 6.70 4.06
N ALA A 124 -27.24 6.18 3.82
CA ALA A 124 -28.04 5.54 4.87
C ALA A 124 -27.45 4.17 5.24
N ALA A 125 -27.04 3.37 4.25
CA ALA A 125 -26.37 2.09 4.50
C ALA A 125 -24.97 2.29 5.11
N THR A 126 -24.23 3.31 4.66
CA THR A 126 -22.94 3.70 5.23
C THR A 126 -23.06 4.05 6.72
N ALA A 127 -24.04 4.86 7.10
CA ALA A 127 -24.27 5.22 8.51
C ALA A 127 -24.57 3.99 9.37
N ARG A 128 -25.41 3.07 8.89
CA ARG A 128 -25.72 1.81 9.60
C ARG A 128 -24.49 0.92 9.76
N LEU A 129 -23.69 0.75 8.70
CA LEU A 129 -22.49 -0.08 8.74
C LEU A 129 -21.44 0.48 9.72
N ARG A 130 -21.20 1.80 9.67
CA ARG A 130 -20.25 2.46 10.57
C ARG A 130 -20.68 2.37 12.04
N ALA A 131 -21.97 2.54 12.33
CA ALA A 131 -22.49 2.37 13.69
C ALA A 131 -22.24 0.95 14.21
N ALA A 132 -22.54 -0.08 13.40
CA ALA A 132 -22.31 -1.47 13.77
C ALA A 132 -20.81 -1.79 14.00
N GLN A 133 -19.92 -1.27 13.15
CA GLN A 133 -18.47 -1.46 13.29
C GLN A 133 -17.90 -0.74 14.51
N GLN A 134 -18.40 0.45 14.84
CA GLN A 134 -17.99 1.18 16.04
C GLN A 134 -18.40 0.45 17.32
N THR A 135 -19.59 -0.15 17.36
CA THR A 135 -20.02 -0.99 18.49
C THR A 135 -19.18 -2.25 18.65
N ALA A 136 -18.66 -2.81 17.55
CA ALA A 136 -17.78 -3.98 17.60
C ALA A 136 -16.34 -3.65 18.06
N LEU A 137 -15.95 -2.36 18.03
CA LEU A 137 -14.62 -1.88 18.41
C LEU A 137 -14.55 -1.35 19.85
N SER A 138 -15.70 -1.16 20.52
CA SER A 138 -15.84 -0.72 21.91
C SER A 138 -15.97 -1.90 22.87
#